data_AF-A0A1W9PV43-F1
#
_entry.id   AF-A0A1W9PV43-F1
#
_cell.length_a   1.000
_cell.length_b   1.000
_cell.length_c   1.000
_cell.angle_alpha   90.00
_cell.angle_beta   90.00
_cell.angle_gamma   90.00
#
_symmetry.space_group_name_H-M   'P 1'
#
loop_
_entity.id
_entity.type
_entity.pdbx_description
1 polymer ?
#
loop_
_entity_poly.entity_id
_entity_poly.type
_entity_poly.pdbx_seq_one_letter_code
_entity_poly.pdbx_strand_id
1 'polypeptide(L)' 'MIHAADNPRAIFTIGLEDVIVVDTDDVLLICSKDEAQRVREIVKLLKEERREEYL' A
#
# COMPACT_ATOMS: atom_id res chain seq x y z
N MET A 1 4.25 10.49 -4.07
CA MET A 1 2.91 10.82 -4.61
C MET A 1 1.92 10.12 -3.70
N ILE A 2 1.06 10.88 -3.03
CA ILE A 2 0.06 10.34 -2.09
C ILE A 2 -1.30 10.45 -2.78
N HIS A 3 -2.03 9.33 -2.85
CA HIS A 3 -3.43 9.26 -3.27
C HIS A 3 -4.22 8.69 -2.09
N ALA A 4 -5.30 9.36 -1.70
CA ALA A 4 -6.20 8.93 -0.62
C ALA A 4 -7.61 8.73 -1.18
N ALA A 5 -8.27 7.64 -0.78
CA ALA A 5 -9.70 7.40 -1.02
C ALA A 5 -10.56 8.01 0.09
N ASP A 6 -11.87 8.11 -0.12
CA ASP A 6 -12.87 8.92 0.63
C ASP A 6 -13.12 8.55 2.13
N ASN A 7 -12.21 7.81 2.79
CA ASN A 7 -12.28 7.45 4.21
C ASN A 7 -11.28 8.31 5.02
N PRO A 8 -11.63 8.92 6.18
CA PRO A 8 -10.70 9.78 6.92
C PRO A 8 -9.66 8.96 7.71
N ARG A 9 -8.82 8.19 7.03
CA ARG A 9 -7.67 7.53 7.63
C ARG A 9 -6.47 8.47 7.60
N ALA A 10 -6.08 9.00 8.75
CA ALA A 10 -4.88 9.81 8.88
C ALA A 10 -3.63 8.92 8.91
N ILE A 11 -2.66 9.21 8.04
CA ILE A 11 -1.38 8.50 7.96
C ILE A 11 -0.25 9.51 8.20
N PHE A 12 0.58 9.25 9.21
CA PHE A 12 1.73 10.08 9.56
C PHE A 12 3.01 9.27 9.39
N THR A 13 4.02 9.86 8.75
CA THR A 13 5.36 9.29 8.63
C THR A 13 6.39 10.32 9.09
N ILE A 14 7.43 9.88 9.81
CA ILE A 14 8.48 10.76 10.33
C ILE A 14 9.82 10.09 10.05
N GLY A 15 10.75 10.83 9.44
CA GLY A 15 12.11 10.33 9.16
C GLY A 15 12.19 9.26 8.08
N LEU A 16 11.17 9.13 7.22
CA LEU A 16 11.21 8.24 6.06
C LEU A 16 11.60 9.03 4.80
N GLU A 17 12.49 8.45 4.01
CA GLU A 17 12.93 8.96 2.71
C GLU A 17 12.54 7.96 1.61
N ASP A 18 12.19 8.49 0.43
CA ASP A 18 11.90 7.70 -0.76
C ASP A 18 10.91 6.54 -0.55
N VAL A 19 9.82 6.78 0.17
CA VAL A 19 8.74 5.81 0.36
C VAL A 19 7.52 6.10 -0.52
N ILE A 20 6.83 5.04 -0.89
CA ILE A 20 5.51 5.04 -1.53
C ILE A 20 4.50 4.52 -0.52
N VAL A 21 3.39 5.25 -0.40
CA VAL A 21 2.24 4.87 0.43
C VAL A 21 1.03 4.79 -0.48
N VAL A 22 0.36 3.63 -0.48
CA VAL A 22 -0.88 3.38 -1.23
C VAL A 22 -1.95 3.00 -0.21
N ASP A 23 -2.99 3.81 -0.10
CA ASP A 23 -4.16 3.56 0.76
C ASP A 23 -5.37 3.34 -0.14
N THR A 24 -5.92 2.12 -0.09
CA THR A 24 -7.20 1.76 -0.68
C THR A 24 -8.17 1.35 0.44
N ASP A 25 -9.44 1.16 0.12
CA ASP A 25 -10.47 0.89 1.12
C ASP A 25 -10.13 -0.34 2.00
N ASP A 26 -9.48 -1.33 1.40
CA ASP A 26 -9.21 -2.63 2.03
C ASP A 26 -7.77 -2.80 2.50
N VAL A 27 -6.80 -2.06 1.94
CA VAL A 27 -5.38 -2.17 2.30
C VAL A 27 -4.58 -0.88 2.33
N LEU A 28 -3.64 -0.87 3.27
CA LEU A 28 -2.53 0.07 3.30
C LEU A 28 -1.24 -0.66 2.90
N LEU A 29 -0.60 -0.19 1.84
CA LEU A 29 0.71 -0.67 1.41
C LEU A 29 1.76 0.44 1.52
N ILE A 30 2.90 0.08 2.10
CA ILE A 30 4.06 0.97 2.25
C ILE A 30 5.30 0.24 1.75
N CYS A 31 6.06 0.86 0.84
CA CYS A 31 7.34 0.34 0.38
C CYS A 31 8.33 1.47 0.09
N SER A 32 9.62 1.15 0.00
CA SER A 32 10.59 2.07 -0.59
C SER A 32 10.37 2.17 -2.10
N LYS A 33 10.81 3.28 -2.70
CA LYS A 33 10.56 3.63 -4.10
C LYS A 33 11.29 2.71 -5.08
N ASP A 34 12.46 2.22 -4.72
CA ASP A 34 13.23 1.21 -5.46
C ASP A 34 12.50 -0.15 -5.51
N GLU A 35 11.72 -0.47 -4.49
CA GLU A 35 10.97 -1.72 -4.38
C GLU A 35 9.55 -1.65 -4.97
N ALA A 36 9.19 -0.51 -5.58
CA ALA A 36 7.84 -0.25 -6.09
C ALA A 36 7.32 -1.30 -7.10
N GLN A 37 8.22 -1.93 -7.87
CA GLN A 37 7.83 -2.96 -8.84
C GLN A 37 7.31 -4.24 -8.17
N ARG A 38 7.79 -4.56 -6.97
CA ARG A 38 7.39 -5.75 -6.21
C ARG A 38 6.01 -5.64 -5.58
N VAL A 39 5.46 -4.42 -5.50
CA VAL A 39 4.08 -4.19 -5.05
C VAL A 39 3.08 -5.03 -5.85
N ARG A 40 3.30 -5.16 -7.16
CA ARG A 40 2.44 -5.99 -8.03
C ARG A 40 2.48 -7.47 -7.65
N GLU A 41 3.65 -7.97 -7.25
CA GLU A 41 3.83 -9.35 -6.83
C GLU A 41 3.13 -9.62 -5.50
N ILE A 42 3.23 -8.69 -4.54
CA ILE A 42 2.55 -8.78 -3.23
C ILE A 42 1.03 -8.76 -3.42
N VAL A 43 0.50 -7.82 -4.20
CA VAL A 43 -0.95 -7.75 -4.48
C VAL A 43 -1.44 -9.03 -5.18
N LYS A 44 -0.64 -9.59 -6.08
CA LYS A 44 -0.97 -10.85 -6.77
C LYS A 44 -0.96 -12.04 -5.80
N LEU A 45 0.03 -12.14 -4.92
CA LEU A 45 0.11 -13.17 -3.90
C LEU A 45 -1.10 -13.12 -2.95
N LEU A 46 -1.48 -11.92 -2.50
CA LEU A 46 -2.65 -11.75 -1.63
C LEU A 46 -3.96 -12.19 -2.32
N LYS A 47 -4.10 -11.93 -3.62
CA LYS A 47 -5.20 -12.42 -4.47
C LYS A 47 -5.20 -13.95 -4.59
N GLU A 48 -4.04 -14.55 -4.80
CA GLU A 48 -3.88 -16.00 -5.00
C GLU A 48 -4.12 -16.81 -3.71
N GLU A 49 -3.77 -16.26 -2.54
CA GLU A 49 -3.99 -16.92 -1.24
C GLU A 49 -5.44 -16.85 -0.74
N ARG A 50 -6.39 -16.35 -1.55
CA ARG A 50 -7.81 -16.11 -1.18
C ARG A 50 -7.97 -15.28 0.09
N ARG A 51 -7.01 -14.40 0.39
CA ARG A 51 -7.08 -13.41 1.46
C ARG A 51 -7.81 -12.16 0.99
N GLU A 52 -9.02 -12.35 0.47
CA GLU A 52 -9.90 -11.29 -0.05
C GLU A 52 -10.30 -10.26 1.02
N GLU A 53 -10.04 -10.54 2.29
CA GLU A 53 -10.24 -9.61 3.41
C GLU A 53 -9.21 -8.47 3.48
N TYR A 54 -8.15 -8.53 2.67
CA TYR A 54 -7.11 -7.49 2.54
C TYR A 54 -6.96 -7.04 1.07
N LEU A 55 -8.04 -6.86 0.32
CA LEU A 55 -8.00 -6.43 -1.08
C LEU A 55 -9.14 -5.51 -1.43
#